data_AF-A0A7V0L308-F1
#
_entry.id   AF-A0A7V0L308-F1
#
_cell.length_a   1.000
_cell.length_b   1.000
_cell.length_c   1.000
_cell.angle_alpha   90.00
_cell.angle_beta   90.00
_cell.angle_gamma   90.00
#
_symmetry.space_group_name_H-M   'P 1'
#
loop_
_entity.id
_entity.type
_entity.pdbx_description
1 polymer ?
#
loop_
_entity_poly.entity_id
_entity_poly.type
_entity_poly.pdbx_seq_one_letter_code
_entity_poly.pdbx_strand_id
1 'polypeptide(L)'
;ALDQQEFDKALGFLDDVLANAAGDIAAEAQFYRGKVLASKGDLEDAAVEYLKVKYLYPDAVNWVQKATFQAGKVYERAGRKSEALRIFRALAKTAPDKNYRKLARREIRKIK
;
A
#
# COMPACT_ATOMS: atom_id res chain seq x y z
N ALA A 1 -18.62 -1.93 -18.20
CA ALA A 1 -18.92 -1.08 -17.03
C ALA A 1 -19.21 -1.89 -15.76
N LEU A 2 -18.85 -3.17 -15.69
CA LEU A 2 -19.07 -4.04 -14.52
C LEU A 2 -18.12 -3.71 -13.35
N ASP A 3 -16.95 -3.13 -13.63
CA ASP A 3 -15.89 -2.99 -12.65
C ASP A 3 -16.15 -1.88 -11.60
N GLN A 4 -16.79 -0.77 -11.98
CA GLN A 4 -17.03 0.35 -11.04
C GLN A 4 -17.94 -0.04 -9.89
N GLN A 5 -19.06 -0.72 -10.18
CA GLN A 5 -20.01 -1.12 -9.15
C GLN A 5 -19.39 -2.10 -8.14
N GLU A 6 -18.52 -2.99 -8.61
CA GLU A 6 -17.82 -3.94 -7.74
C GLU A 6 -16.73 -3.27 -6.89
N PHE A 7 -16.03 -2.26 -7.43
CA PHE A 7 -15.11 -1.45 -6.63
C PHE A 7 -15.83 -0.66 -5.54
N ASP A 8 -16.96 -0.04 -5.85
CA ASP A 8 -17.69 0.78 -4.88
C ASP A 8 -18.30 -0.09 -3.76
N LYS A 9 -18.83 -1.28 -4.09
CA LYS A 9 -19.25 -2.27 -3.08
C LYS A 9 -18.08 -2.71 -2.19
N ALA A 10 -16.94 -3.03 -2.80
CA ALA A 10 -15.76 -3.45 -2.05
C ALA A 10 -15.27 -2.34 -1.10
N LEU A 11 -15.29 -1.08 -1.54
CA LEU A 11 -14.95 0.06 -0.69
C LEU A 11 -15.94 0.21 0.47
N GLY A 12 -17.25 0.05 0.23
CA GLY A 12 -18.27 0.08 1.28
C GLY A 12 -18.02 -0.96 2.38
N PHE A 13 -17.78 -2.22 2.00
CA PHE A 13 -17.45 -3.27 2.99
C PHE A 13 -16.17 -2.97 3.77
N LEU A 14 -15.16 -2.40 3.12
CA LEU A 14 -13.91 -2.04 3.79
C LEU A 14 -14.08 -0.85 4.73
N ASP A 15 -14.91 0.12 4.38
CA ASP A 15 -15.22 1.26 5.25
C ASP A 15 -15.93 0.79 6.54
N ASP A 16 -16.85 -0.19 6.44
CA ASP A 16 -17.48 -0.82 7.61
C ASP A 16 -16.46 -1.53 8.50
N VAL A 17 -15.51 -2.27 7.92
CA VAL A 17 -14.45 -2.92 8.70
C VAL A 17 -13.55 -1.89 9.36
N LEU A 18 -13.14 -0.84 8.64
CA LEU A 18 -12.27 0.21 9.17
C LEU A 18 -12.93 1.01 10.30
N ALA A 19 -14.26 1.12 10.30
CA ALA A 19 -15.01 1.77 11.37
C ALA A 19 -15.08 0.92 12.65
N ASN A 20 -15.01 -0.41 12.55
CA ASN A 20 -15.32 -1.34 13.65
C ASN A 20 -14.13 -2.21 14.10
N ALA A 21 -13.05 -2.29 13.33
CA ALA A 21 -11.89 -3.12 13.64
C ALA A 21 -10.68 -2.30 14.10
N ALA A 22 -9.70 -2.97 14.71
CA ALA A 22 -8.43 -2.39 15.12
C ALA A 22 -7.26 -3.36 14.85
N GLY A 23 -6.03 -2.87 15.03
CA GLY A 23 -4.81 -3.67 14.89
C GLY A 23 -4.68 -4.28 13.49
N ASP A 24 -4.31 -5.56 13.43
CA ASP A 24 -4.03 -6.27 12.18
C ASP A 24 -5.22 -6.34 11.22
N ILE A 25 -6.45 -6.45 11.74
CA ILE A 25 -7.66 -6.51 10.90
C ILE A 25 -7.89 -5.16 10.20
N ALA A 26 -7.77 -4.06 10.94
CA ALA A 26 -7.90 -2.73 10.36
C ALA A 26 -6.75 -2.43 9.38
N ALA A 27 -5.52 -2.87 9.71
CA ALA A 27 -4.37 -2.74 8.82
C ALA A 27 -4.55 -3.52 7.50
N GLU A 28 -5.11 -4.73 7.57
CA GLU A 28 -5.46 -5.54 6.41
C GLU A 28 -6.53 -4.85 5.55
N ALA A 29 -7.61 -4.37 6.16
CA ALA A 29 -8.68 -3.68 5.44
C ALA A 29 -8.15 -2.41 4.75
N GLN A 30 -7.34 -1.62 5.45
CA GLN A 30 -6.70 -0.41 4.93
C GLN A 30 -5.78 -0.72 3.74
N PHE A 31 -5.04 -1.84 3.80
CA PHE A 31 -4.25 -2.34 2.68
C PHE A 31 -5.13 -2.72 1.47
N TYR A 32 -6.24 -3.44 1.69
CA TYR A 32 -7.13 -3.82 0.60
C TYR A 32 -7.86 -2.62 -0.02
N ARG A 33 -8.16 -1.58 0.76
CA ARG A 33 -8.71 -0.32 0.25
C ARG A 33 -7.77 0.31 -0.77
N GLY A 34 -6.47 0.38 -0.45
CA GLY A 34 -5.45 0.80 -1.40
C GLY A 34 -5.35 -0.09 -2.63
N LYS A 35 -5.53 -1.41 -2.48
CA LYS A 35 -5.53 -2.36 -3.60
C LYS A 35 -6.71 -2.14 -4.54
N VAL A 36 -7.91 -1.89 -4.01
CA VAL A 36 -9.10 -1.60 -4.80
C VAL A 36 -8.89 -0.33 -5.62
N LEU A 37 -8.43 0.75 -5.01
CA LEU A 37 -8.12 2.01 -5.72
C LEU A 37 -7.03 1.81 -6.79
N ALA A 38 -5.99 1.03 -6.49
CA ALA A 38 -4.92 0.74 -7.45
C ALA A 38 -5.40 -0.06 -8.66
N SER A 39 -6.46 -0.88 -8.49
CA SER A 39 -7.13 -1.62 -9.57
C SER A 39 -8.08 -0.73 -10.36
N LYS A 40 -8.74 0.23 -9.70
CA LYS A 40 -9.61 1.23 -10.33
C LYS A 40 -8.84 2.23 -11.20
N GLY A 41 -7.53 2.37 -10.94
CA GLY A 41 -6.64 3.30 -11.64
C GLY A 41 -6.36 4.58 -10.85
N ASP A 42 -6.93 4.70 -9.66
CA ASP A 42 -6.78 5.84 -8.75
C ASP A 42 -5.46 5.70 -7.98
N LEU A 43 -4.34 5.81 -8.71
CA LEU A 43 -3.01 5.45 -8.21
C LEU A 43 -2.55 6.35 -7.05
N GLU A 44 -2.84 7.65 -7.10
CA GLU A 44 -2.42 8.54 -6.02
C GLU A 44 -3.14 8.22 -4.71
N ASP A 45 -4.46 8.05 -4.77
CA ASP A 45 -5.28 7.69 -3.60
C ASP A 45 -4.90 6.30 -3.09
N ALA A 46 -4.66 5.33 -3.97
CA ALA A 46 -4.16 4.03 -3.59
C ALA A 46 -2.85 4.10 -2.78
N ALA A 47 -1.92 4.95 -3.20
CA ALA A 47 -0.67 5.13 -2.48
C ALA A 47 -0.89 5.77 -1.10
N VAL A 48 -1.84 6.71 -0.98
CA VAL A 48 -2.24 7.29 0.32
C VAL A 48 -2.80 6.20 1.23
N GLU A 49 -3.73 5.37 0.75
CA GLU A 49 -4.34 4.30 1.57
C GLU A 49 -3.30 3.27 2.03
N TYR A 50 -2.34 2.91 1.18
CA TYR A 50 -1.23 2.05 1.61
C TYR A 50 -0.35 2.71 2.67
N LEU A 51 -0.07 4.01 2.53
CA LEU A 51 0.73 4.73 3.52
C LEU A 51 0.00 4.94 4.84
N LYS A 52 -1.34 5.01 4.87
CA LYS A 52 -2.09 5.05 6.12
C LYS A 52 -1.79 3.86 7.03
N VAL A 53 -1.54 2.68 6.46
CA VAL A 53 -1.25 1.46 7.24
C VAL A 53 -0.12 1.68 8.25
N LYS A 54 1.01 2.27 7.83
CA LYS A 54 2.16 2.50 8.72
C LYS A 54 1.94 3.60 9.76
N TYR A 55 1.00 4.52 9.51
CA TYR A 55 0.73 5.65 10.38
C TYR A 55 -0.36 5.34 11.40
N LEU A 56 -1.39 4.61 10.99
CA LEU A 56 -2.54 4.26 11.83
C LEU A 56 -2.34 2.95 12.59
N TYR A 57 -1.57 2.02 12.02
CA TYR A 57 -1.39 0.67 12.58
C TYR A 57 0.11 0.29 12.63
N PRO A 58 0.95 1.06 13.35
CA PRO A 58 2.40 0.86 13.34
C PRO A 58 2.83 -0.53 13.87
N ASP A 59 2.04 -1.13 14.77
CA ASP A 59 2.31 -2.44 15.37
C ASP A 59 1.98 -3.61 14.43
N ALA A 60 1.20 -3.37 13.37
CA ALA A 60 0.83 -4.35 12.36
C ALA A 60 1.98 -4.58 11.36
N VAL A 61 3.17 -4.94 11.87
CA VAL A 61 4.46 -4.90 11.16
C VAL A 61 4.41 -5.60 9.78
N ASN A 62 3.73 -6.74 9.71
CA ASN A 62 3.57 -7.50 8.46
C ASN A 62 2.79 -6.71 7.40
N TRP A 63 1.73 -6.02 7.79
CA TRP A 63 0.94 -5.15 6.93
C TRP A 63 1.69 -3.88 6.57
N VAL A 64 2.42 -3.29 7.52
CA VAL A 64 3.22 -2.08 7.31
C VAL A 64 4.23 -2.25 6.18
N GLN A 65 5.04 -3.31 6.21
CA GLN A 65 6.06 -3.54 5.18
C GLN A 65 5.45 -3.90 3.82
N LYS A 66 4.35 -4.66 3.82
CA LYS A 66 3.60 -5.04 2.62
C LYS A 66 2.96 -3.83 1.95
N ALA A 67 2.25 -3.00 2.72
CA ALA A 67 1.61 -1.78 2.25
C ALA A 67 2.64 -0.75 1.77
N THR A 68 3.72 -0.55 2.53
CA THR A 68 4.80 0.37 2.12
C THR A 68 5.44 -0.05 0.79
N PHE A 69 5.63 -1.36 0.57
CA PHE A 69 6.12 -1.85 -0.72
C PHE A 69 5.13 -1.54 -1.86
N GLN A 70 3.83 -1.79 -1.65
CA GLN A 70 2.80 -1.51 -2.66
C GLN A 70 2.66 0.00 -2.94
N ALA A 71 2.76 0.86 -1.92
CA ALA A 71 2.79 2.31 -2.13
C ALA A 71 3.92 2.70 -3.10
N GLY A 72 5.12 2.16 -2.92
CA GLY A 72 6.23 2.39 -3.85
C GLY A 72 5.93 1.93 -5.28
N LYS A 73 5.33 0.74 -5.44
CA LYS A 73 4.93 0.21 -6.76
C LYS A 73 3.86 1.06 -7.44
N VAL A 74 2.92 1.59 -6.67
CA VAL A 74 1.85 2.43 -7.19
C VAL A 74 2.37 3.82 -7.56
N TYR A 75 3.24 4.44 -6.76
CA TYR A 75 3.90 5.69 -7.16
C TYR A 75 4.72 5.51 -8.44
N GLU A 76 5.42 4.38 -8.61
CA GLU A 76 6.12 4.06 -9.86
C GLU A 76 5.16 4.00 -11.05
N ARG A 77 4.03 3.28 -10.91
CA ARG A 77 2.97 3.21 -11.93
C ARG A 77 2.37 4.59 -12.25
N ALA A 78 2.29 5.49 -11.27
CA ALA A 78 1.82 6.86 -11.44
C ALA A 78 2.86 7.80 -12.07
N GLY A 79 4.03 7.30 -12.48
CA GLY A 79 5.12 8.13 -13.03
C GLY A 79 5.91 8.91 -11.96
N ARG A 80 5.54 8.79 -10.68
CA ARG A 80 6.14 9.46 -9.53
C ARG A 80 7.38 8.71 -9.04
N LYS A 81 8.38 8.61 -9.92
CA LYS A 81 9.61 7.83 -9.70
C LYS A 81 10.39 8.30 -8.47
N SER A 82 10.39 9.60 -8.18
CA SER A 82 11.15 10.15 -7.04
C SER A 82 10.60 9.65 -5.70
N GLU A 83 9.28 9.59 -5.58
CA GLU A 83 8.53 9.14 -4.42
C GLU A 83 8.64 7.63 -4.26
N ALA A 84 8.51 6.89 -5.36
CA ALA A 84 8.76 5.45 -5.39
C ALA A 84 10.17 5.12 -4.88
N LEU A 85 11.21 5.80 -5.39
CA LEU A 85 12.59 5.62 -4.94
C LEU A 85 12.77 5.95 -3.45
N ARG A 86 12.13 7.03 -2.96
CA ARG A 86 12.17 7.39 -1.54
C ARG A 86 11.59 6.28 -0.66
N ILE A 87 10.44 5.74 -1.04
CA ILE A 87 9.77 4.67 -0.31
C ILE A 87 10.60 3.38 -0.34
N PHE A 88 11.08 2.96 -1.50
CA PHE A 88 11.90 1.76 -1.60
C PHE A 88 13.23 1.89 -0.85
N ARG A 89 13.87 3.07 -0.84
CA ARG A 89 15.10 3.29 -0.07
C ARG A 89 14.85 3.16 1.44
N ALA A 90 13.75 3.71 1.93
CA ALA A 90 13.35 3.55 3.32
C ALA A 90 13.14 2.07 3.64
N LEU A 91 12.33 1.37 2.85
CA LEU A 91 12.03 -0.05 3.06
C LEU A 91 13.29 -0.94 2.97
N ALA A 92 14.21 -0.65 2.06
CA ALA A 92 15.49 -1.35 1.93
C ALA A 92 16.38 -1.24 3.18
N LYS A 93 16.22 -0.15 3.95
CA LYS A 93 16.96 0.13 5.18
C LYS A 93 16.25 -0.39 6.43
N THR A 94 14.94 -0.20 6.54
CA THR A 94 14.21 -0.33 7.81
C THR A 94 13.21 -1.50 7.87
N ALA A 95 12.87 -2.15 6.75
CA ALA A 95 11.91 -3.26 6.80
C ALA A 95 12.44 -4.38 7.70
N PRO A 96 11.64 -4.91 8.65
CA PRO A 96 12.06 -6.02 9.51
C PRO A 96 12.34 -7.31 8.72
N ASP A 97 11.50 -7.63 7.73
CA ASP A 97 11.71 -8.78 6.86
C ASP A 97 12.77 -8.49 5.77
N LYS A 98 13.79 -9.37 5.73
CA LYS A 98 14.89 -9.33 4.76
C LYS A 98 14.41 -9.46 3.32
N ASN A 99 13.31 -10.14 3.06
CA ASN A 99 12.74 -10.29 1.73
C ASN A 99 12.25 -8.95 1.19
N TYR A 100 11.53 -8.15 1.99
CA TYR A 100 11.15 -6.79 1.60
C TYR A 100 12.37 -5.89 1.37
N ARG A 101 13.43 -6.04 2.17
CA ARG A 101 14.70 -5.31 1.89
C ARG A 101 15.30 -5.70 0.53
N LYS A 102 15.28 -6.98 0.16
CA LYS A 102 15.75 -7.46 -1.15
C LYS A 102 14.87 -6.96 -2.29
N LEU A 103 13.55 -7.06 -2.16
CA LEU A 103 12.58 -6.60 -3.14
C LEU A 103 12.74 -5.10 -3.40
N ALA A 104 12.85 -4.28 -2.35
CA ALA A 104 13.02 -2.84 -2.46
C ALA A 104 14.32 -2.47 -3.22
N ARG A 105 15.45 -3.13 -2.92
CA ARG A 105 16.70 -2.92 -3.66
C ARG A 105 16.58 -3.29 -5.14
N ARG A 106 15.82 -4.34 -5.45
CA ARG A 106 15.55 -4.73 -6.83
C ARG A 106 14.78 -3.64 -7.57
N GLU A 107 13.69 -3.12 -6.99
CA GLU A 107 12.90 -2.06 -7.63
C GLU A 107 13.72 -0.75 -7.79
N ILE A 108 14.56 -0.38 -6.81
CA ILE A 108 15.47 0.78 -6.94
C ILE A 108 16.37 0.67 -8.19
N ARG A 109 16.89 -0.52 -8.49
CA ARG A 109 17.75 -0.75 -9.67
C ARG A 109 17.00 -0.69 -10.99
N LYS A 110 15.69 -0.95 -11.00
CA LYS A 110 14.85 -0.91 -12.21
C LYS A 110 14.44 0.52 -12.58
N ILE A 111 14.25 1.38 -11.57
CA ILE A 111 13.79 2.76 -11.76
C ILE A 111 14.94 3.68 -12.17
N LYS A 112 16.16 3.38 -11.70
CA LYS A 112 17.40 4.03 -12.14
C LYS A 112 17.73 3.65 -13.56
#